data_AF-A0A7C7NVV8-F1
#
_entry.id   AF-A0A7C7NVV8-F1
#
_cell.length_a   1.000
_cell.length_b   1.000
_cell.length_c   1.000
_cell.angle_alpha   90.00
_cell.angle_beta   90.00
_cell.angle_gamma   90.00
#
_symmetry.space_group_name_H-M   'P 1'
#
loop_
_entity.id
_entity.type
_entity.pdbx_description
1 polymer ?
#
loop_
_entity_poly.entity_id
_entity_poly.type
_entity_poly.pdbx_seq_one_letter_code
_entity_poly.pdbx_strand_id
1 'polypeptide(L)'
;MAKIFKHADLIPERTESFRVERLALDKLVKAFKNDDDVVIYFKPVIYAPKLGKDIAPDIIWFKNGVGAVLIEVKAWDFNFLKNSTVERGRLKHIPSGKT
;
A
#
# COMPACT_ATOMS: atom_id res chain seq x y z
N MET A 1 4.07 3.56 20.35
CA MET A 1 2.93 3.17 19.51
C MET A 1 3.15 3.73 18.12
N ALA A 2 3.04 2.91 17.08
CA ALA A 2 3.28 3.35 15.71
C ALA A 2 2.37 4.53 15.35
N LYS A 3 2.92 5.54 14.69
CA LYS A 3 2.12 6.66 14.18
C LYS A 3 1.66 6.30 12.77
N ILE A 4 0.35 6.11 12.62
CA ILE A 4 -0.23 5.68 11.35
C ILE A 4 -1.18 6.75 10.84
N PHE A 5 -0.82 7.34 9.71
CA PHE A 5 -1.59 8.38 9.04
C PHE A 5 -2.30 7.78 7.84
N LYS A 6 -3.62 7.64 7.96
CA LYS A 6 -4.51 7.25 6.86
C LYS A 6 -5.00 8.53 6.17
N HIS A 7 -5.12 8.52 4.84
CA HIS A 7 -5.73 9.64 4.12
C HIS A 7 -7.16 9.88 4.64
N ALA A 8 -7.50 11.14 4.95
CA ALA A 8 -8.80 11.51 5.51
C ALA A 8 -9.94 11.35 4.48
N ASP A 9 -9.62 11.44 3.19
CA ASP A 9 -10.58 11.22 2.09
C ASP A 9 -10.72 9.75 1.68
N LEU A 10 -10.83 8.86 2.66
CA LEU A 10 -11.54 7.60 2.44
C LEU A 10 -13.04 7.92 2.31
N ILE A 11 -13.41 8.69 1.28
CA ILE A 11 -14.79 8.84 0.85
C ILE A 11 -15.28 7.40 0.61
N PRO A 12 -16.36 6.95 1.28
CA PRO A 12 -16.83 5.59 1.16
C PRO A 12 -17.48 5.39 -0.22
N GLU A 13 -16.67 5.35 -1.27
CA GLU A 13 -17.09 4.87 -2.58
C GLU A 13 -17.13 3.35 -2.50
N ARG A 14 -18.36 2.86 -2.33
CA ARG A 14 -18.83 1.50 -2.04
C ARG A 14 -18.41 0.48 -3.12
N THR A 15 -17.13 0.17 -3.23
CA THR A 15 -16.60 -0.83 -4.15
C THR A 15 -15.84 -1.93 -3.39
N GLU A 16 -15.88 -3.16 -3.91
CA GLU A 16 -15.23 -4.32 -3.29
C GLU A 16 -13.72 -4.12 -3.14
N SER A 17 -13.09 -3.42 -4.09
CA SER A 17 -11.66 -3.04 -4.04
C SER A 17 -11.33 -2.23 -2.78
N PHE A 18 -12.17 -1.25 -2.43
CA PHE A 18 -12.00 -0.42 -1.24
C PHE A 18 -12.10 -1.25 0.05
N ARG A 19 -13.00 -2.23 0.09
CA ARG A 19 -13.18 -3.14 1.23
C ARG A 19 -11.92 -3.98 1.46
N VAL A 20 -11.34 -4.53 0.40
CA VAL A 20 -10.12 -5.34 0.48
C VAL A 20 -8.91 -4.51 0.88
N GLU A 21 -8.73 -3.33 0.26
CA GLU A 21 -7.69 -2.37 0.65
C GLU A 21 -7.79 -2.04 2.14
N ARG A 22 -8.98 -1.61 2.61
CA ARG A 22 -9.20 -1.28 4.02
C ARG A 22 -8.85 -2.44 4.97
N LEU A 23 -9.25 -3.66 4.63
CA LEU A 23 -8.92 -4.84 5.44
C LEU A 23 -7.41 -5.07 5.53
N ALA A 24 -6.68 -4.89 4.43
CA ALA A 24 -5.22 -5.01 4.41
C ALA A 24 -4.57 -3.92 5.28
N LEU A 25 -5.03 -2.68 5.16
CA LEU A 25 -4.57 -1.55 5.98
C LEU A 25 -4.81 -1.78 7.48
N ASP A 26 -5.99 -2.30 7.85
CA ASP A 26 -6.31 -2.58 9.25
C ASP A 26 -5.44 -3.72 9.83
N LYS A 27 -5.10 -4.73 9.02
CA LYS A 27 -4.13 -5.77 9.41
C LYS A 27 -2.74 -5.19 9.64
N LEU A 28 -2.27 -4.31 8.76
CA LEU A 28 -0.98 -3.61 8.91
C LEU A 28 -0.95 -2.76 10.18
N VAL A 29 -2.00 -1.98 10.43
CA VAL A 29 -2.16 -1.19 11.65
C VAL A 29 -2.06 -2.07 12.89
N LYS A 30 -2.76 -3.22 12.90
CA LYS A 30 -2.73 -4.16 14.01
C LYS A 30 -1.34 -4.78 14.21
N ALA A 31 -0.60 -5.05 13.13
CA ALA A 31 0.73 -5.63 13.21
C ALA A 31 1.74 -4.68 13.88
N PHE A 32 1.66 -3.38 13.58
CA PHE A 32 2.60 -2.39 14.10
C PHE A 32 2.10 -1.60 15.31
N LYS A 33 0.91 -1.91 15.85
CA LYS A 33 0.29 -1.13 16.94
C LYS A 33 1.20 -0.92 18.16
N ASN A 34 2.12 -1.85 18.44
CA ASN A 34 3.02 -1.79 19.59
C ASN A 34 4.45 -1.36 19.23
N ASP A 35 4.77 -1.12 17.96
CA ASP A 35 6.10 -0.70 17.53
C ASP A 35 6.16 0.83 17.55
N ASP A 36 6.83 1.43 18.54
CA ASP A 36 6.99 2.87 18.69
C ASP A 36 7.98 3.51 17.72
N ASP A 37 8.81 2.70 17.08
CA ASP A 37 9.80 3.14 16.12
C ASP A 37 9.28 3.18 14.68
N VAL A 38 8.00 2.85 14.47
CA VAL A 38 7.39 2.78 13.14
C VAL A 38 6.45 3.95 12.89
N VAL A 39 6.63 4.61 11.75
CA VAL A 39 5.69 5.62 11.22
C VAL A 39 5.26 5.20 9.82
N ILE A 40 3.95 5.12 9.57
CA ILE A 40 3.39 4.70 8.29
C ILE A 40 2.42 5.77 7.78
N TYR A 41 2.61 6.17 6.53
CA TYR A 41 1.70 7.04 5.79
C TYR A 41 1.07 6.26 4.64
N PHE A 42 -0.25 6.33 4.51
CA PHE A 42 -0.98 5.73 3.38
C PHE A 42 -1.41 6.79 2.38
N LYS A 43 -1.16 6.54 1.10
CA LYS A 43 -1.39 7.44 -0.04
C LYS A 43 -0.88 8.88 0.20
N PRO A 44 0.35 9.08 0.72
CA PRO A 44 0.87 10.43 0.89
C PRO A 44 1.24 11.04 -0.46
N VAL A 45 1.16 12.37 -0.53
CA VAL A 45 1.82 13.15 -1.59
C VAL A 45 3.09 13.74 -0.99
N ILE A 46 4.24 13.45 -1.60
CA ILE A 46 5.53 13.97 -1.16
C ILE A 46 6.32 14.56 -2.33
N TYR A 47 7.04 15.65 -2.07
CA TYR A 47 7.98 16.20 -3.04
C TYR A 47 9.24 15.31 -3.08
N ALA A 48 9.66 14.87 -4.26
CA ALA A 48 10.88 14.10 -4.48
C ALA A 48 11.97 14.98 -5.12
N PRO A 49 12.91 15.55 -4.34
CA PRO A 49 13.87 16.54 -4.85
C PRO A 49 14.72 16.04 -6.01
N LYS A 50 15.10 14.75 -5.99
CA LYS A 50 15.90 14.13 -7.06
C LYS A 50 15.17 14.04 -8.41
N LEU A 51 13.83 14.05 -8.40
CA LEU A 51 13.01 14.01 -9.60
C LEU A 51 12.45 15.40 -9.97
N GLY A 52 12.61 16.40 -9.09
CA GLY A 52 12.06 17.74 -9.28
C GLY A 52 10.53 17.77 -9.38
N LYS A 53 9.83 16.81 -8.77
CA LYS A 53 8.36 16.71 -8.84
C LYS A 53 7.77 16.01 -7.60
N ASP A 54 6.47 16.20 -7.41
CA ASP A 54 5.69 15.43 -6.46
C ASP A 54 5.51 13.98 -6.94
N ILE A 55 5.51 13.05 -5.99
CA ILE A 55 5.18 11.65 -6.17
C ILE A 55 4.10 11.25 -5.16
N ALA A 56 3.31 10.24 -5.52
CA ALA A 56 2.20 9.75 -4.70
C ALA A 56 2.28 8.22 -4.57
N PRO A 57 3.20 7.70 -3.73
CA PRO A 57 3.27 6.26 -3.44
C PRO A 57 2.04 5.79 -2.66
N ASP A 58 1.76 4.49 -2.72
CA ASP A 58 0.66 3.91 -1.94
C ASP A 58 0.94 3.89 -0.43
N ILE A 59 2.18 3.62 -0.04
CA ILE A 59 2.61 3.61 1.36
C ILE A 59 4.02 4.18 1.48
N ILE A 60 4.25 4.98 2.52
CA ILE A 60 5.59 5.30 3.01
C ILE A 60 5.72 4.71 4.42
N TRP A 61 6.75 3.89 4.62
CA TRP A 61 7.07 3.30 5.90
C TRP A 61 8.43 3.78 6.39
N PHE A 62 8.45 4.46 7.52
CA PHE A 62 9.66 4.83 8.27
C PHE A 62 9.89 3.88 9.44
N LYS A 63 11.15 3.46 9.61
CA LYS A 63 11.66 2.87 10.85
C LYS A 63 12.73 3.80 11.41
N ASN A 64 12.47 4.33 12.61
CA ASN A 64 13.37 5.27 13.29
C ASN A 64 14.78 4.67 13.41
N GLY A 65 15.80 5.48 13.11
CA GLY A 65 17.20 5.07 13.15
C GLY A 65 17.66 4.15 12.01
N VAL A 66 16.76 3.72 11.11
CA VAL A 66 17.10 2.83 9.99
C VAL A 66 16.91 3.52 8.64
N GLY A 67 15.70 4.05 8.38
CA GLY A 67 15.39 4.68 7.10
C GLY A 67 13.93 4.59 6.71
N ALA A 68 13.67 4.75 5.41
CA ALA A 68 12.33 4.76 4.83
C ALA A 68 12.22 3.84 3.61
N VAL A 69 11.06 3.25 3.43
CA VAL A 69 10.69 2.45 2.25
C VAL A 69 9.46 3.07 1.60
N LEU A 70 9.53 3.29 0.29
CA LEU A 70 8.39 3.63 -0.56
C LEU A 70 7.79 2.33 -1.12
N ILE A 71 6.50 2.14 -0.96
CA ILE A 71 5.80 0.92 -1.39
C ILE A 71 4.74 1.29 -2.42
N GLU A 72 4.77 0.55 -3.52
CA GLU A 72 3.85 0.62 -4.64
C GLU A 72 3.03 -0.68 -4.68
N VAL A 73 1.76 -0.60 -4.30
CA VAL A 73 0.88 -1.76 -4.15
C VAL A 73 0.18 -2.04 -5.47
N LYS A 74 0.49 -3.19 -6.07
CA LYS A 74 -0.12 -3.61 -7.35
C LYS A 74 -1.42 -4.40 -7.17
N ALA A 75 -1.63 -5.00 -6.01
CA ALA A 75 -2.90 -5.60 -5.62
C ALA A 75 -2.99 -5.74 -4.09
N TRP A 76 -4.18 -5.48 -3.54
CA TRP A 76 -4.48 -5.64 -2.12
C TRP A 76 -5.08 -7.03 -1.79
N ASP A 77 -5.57 -7.74 -2.81
CA ASP A 77 -6.13 -9.09 -2.68
C ASP A 77 -5.06 -10.16 -2.99
N PHE A 78 -4.81 -11.03 -2.02
CA PHE A 78 -3.91 -12.16 -2.20
C PHE A 78 -4.43 -13.18 -3.23
N ASN A 79 -5.75 -13.36 -3.34
CA ASN A 79 -6.31 -14.27 -4.34
C ASN A 79 -6.13 -13.72 -5.76
N PHE A 80 -6.26 -12.41 -5.94
CA PHE A 80 -5.89 -11.75 -7.20
C PHE A 80 -4.42 -11.99 -7.55
N LEU A 81 -3.51 -11.89 -6.57
CA LEU A 81 -2.08 -12.15 -6.78
C LEU A 81 -1.79 -13.60 -7.16
N LYS A 82 -2.46 -14.58 -6.53
CA LYS A 82 -2.32 -16.01 -6.89
C LYS A 82 -2.69 -16.28 -8.34
N ASN A 83 -3.67 -15.55 -8.85
CA ASN A 83 -4.13 -15.64 -10.23
C ASN A 83 -3.43 -14.63 -11.14
N SER A 84 -2.24 -14.15 -10.77
CA SER A 84 -1.50 -13.18 -11.57
C SER A 84 -0.08 -13.68 -11.88
N THR A 85 0.42 -13.32 -13.07
CA THR A 85 1.83 -13.51 -13.45
C THR A 85 2.52 -12.16 -13.58
N VAL A 86 3.85 -12.17 -13.56
CA VAL A 86 4.65 -10.98 -13.91
C VAL A 86 5.14 -11.15 -15.34
N GLU A 87 4.64 -10.32 -16.24
CA GLU A 87 5.09 -10.27 -17.64
C GLU A 87 5.76 -8.93 -17.93
N ARG A 88 7.05 -8.95 -18.29
CA ARG A 88 7.86 -7.74 -18.58
C ARG A 88 7.78 -6.69 -17.46
N GLY A 89 7.82 -7.14 -16.20
CA GLY A 89 7.75 -6.27 -15.02
C GLY A 89 6.35 -5.71 -14.72
N ARG A 90 5.30 -6.18 -15.39
CA ARG A 90 3.89 -5.81 -15.13
C ARG A 90 3.11 -7.01 -14.61
N LEU A 91 2.28 -6.77 -13.60
CA LEU A 91 1.36 -7.77 -13.06
C LEU A 91 0.21 -7.95 -14.07
N LYS A 92 -0.02 -9.19 -14.51
CA LYS A 92 -1.14 -9.56 -15.39
C LYS A 92 -2.01 -10.61 -14.73
N HIS A 93 -3.31 -10.34 -14.65
CA HIS A 93 -4.28 -11.29 -14.13
C HIS A 93 -4.58 -12.38 -15.18
N ILE A 94 -4.51 -13.64 -14.77
CA ILE A 94 -4.93 -14.81 -15.55
C ILE A 94 -6.42 -15.04 -15.25
N PRO A 95 -7.33 -14.82 -16.21
CA PRO A 95 -8.73 -15.15 -16.02
C PRO A 95 -8.89 -16.66 -15.79
N SER A 96 -9.59 -17.05 -14.72
CA SER A 96 -9.95 -18.44 -14.47
C SER A 96 -10.79 -18.97 -15.63
N GLY A 97 -10.23 -19.89 -16.44
CA GLY A 97 -10.93 -20.53 -17.56
C GLY A 97 -10.16 -20.68 -18.87
N LYS A 98 -8.86 -20.36 -18.93
CA LYS A 98 -8.00 -20.71 -20.08
C LYS A 98 -6.81 -21.53 -19.62
N THR A 99 -7.03 -22.82 -19.41
CA THR A 99 -6.00 -23.87 -19.51
C THR A 99 -6.17 -24.55 -20.84
#